data_AF-A0A2I0TJY3-F1
#
_entry.id   AF-A0A2I0TJY3-F1
#
_cell.length_a   1.000
_cell.length_b   1.000
_cell.length_c   1.000
_cell.angle_alpha   90.00
_cell.angle_beta   90.00
_cell.angle_gamma   90.00
#
_symmetry.space_group_name_H-M   'P 1'
#
loop_
_entity.id
_entity.type
_entity.pdbx_description
1 polymer ?
#
loop_
_entity_poly.entity_id
_entity_poly.type
_entity_poly.pdbx_seq_one_letter_code
_entity_poly.pdbx_strand_id
1 'polypeptide(L)'
;MAEATVSPLKHFVLAKRTITAIFDQLLDYVTEGATFVEATYRNPELEHVATEDELAKIQAYKKKLAVIGEVLSRRHMKVAFFGRTSSGKSSVINAMLWDKVLPSGIGHTTNCFLSVEGTDGDKAYLMTEGSDEKKSVKTVNQLAHALHMDKDLKAGCLVHVFWPKSKCALLRDDLVLVDRLMVFLFNLFC
;
A
#
# COMPACT_ATOMS: atom_id res chain seq x y z
N MET A 1 -34.20 0.30 -15.77
CA MET A 1 -33.32 -0.57 -14.96
C MET A 1 -31.91 -0.03 -15.14
N ALA A 2 -31.39 0.71 -14.15
CA ALA A 2 -30.03 1.26 -14.23
C ALA A 2 -29.05 0.09 -14.03
N GLU A 3 -28.24 -0.21 -15.05
CA GLU A 3 -27.04 -1.03 -14.86
C GLU A 3 -26.27 -0.45 -13.68
N ALA A 4 -26.05 -1.28 -12.65
CA ALA A 4 -25.20 -0.91 -11.53
C ALA A 4 -23.80 -0.66 -12.11
N THR A 5 -23.45 0.61 -12.28
CA THR A 5 -22.17 1.03 -12.85
C THR A 5 -21.05 0.56 -11.91
N VAL A 6 -20.40 -0.53 -12.29
CA VAL A 6 -19.27 -1.09 -11.55
C VAL A 6 -18.16 -0.03 -11.49
N SER A 7 -17.63 0.23 -10.30
CA SER A 7 -16.52 1.17 -10.10
C SER A 7 -15.37 0.87 -11.07
N PRO A 8 -14.87 1.85 -11.85
CA PRO A 8 -13.73 1.65 -12.75
C PRO A 8 -12.47 1.16 -12.04
N LEU A 9 -12.32 1.44 -10.73
CA LEU A 9 -11.21 0.96 -9.91
C LEU A 9 -11.18 -0.57 -9.80
N LYS A 10 -12.31 -1.25 -10.01
CA LYS A 10 -12.37 -2.72 -10.08
C LYS A 10 -11.49 -3.29 -11.18
N HIS A 11 -11.20 -2.52 -12.23
CA HIS A 11 -10.25 -2.93 -13.26
C HIS A 11 -8.85 -3.17 -12.67
N PHE A 12 -8.36 -2.24 -11.83
CA PHE A 12 -7.08 -2.38 -11.14
C PHE A 12 -7.11 -3.56 -10.14
N VAL A 13 -8.17 -3.66 -9.34
CA VAL A 13 -8.33 -4.76 -8.37
C VAL A 13 -8.30 -6.12 -9.06
N LEU A 14 -9.00 -6.25 -10.20
CA LEU A 14 -9.02 -7.47 -10.99
C LEU A 14 -7.63 -7.78 -11.57
N ALA A 15 -6.97 -6.79 -12.17
CA ALA A 15 -5.64 -6.95 -12.73
C ALA A 15 -4.61 -7.37 -11.66
N LYS A 16 -4.65 -6.73 -10.48
CA LYS A 16 -3.81 -7.07 -9.33
C LYS A 16 -4.05 -8.51 -8.87
N ARG A 17 -5.31 -8.92 -8.69
CA ARG A 17 -5.65 -10.29 -8.30
C ARG A 17 -5.14 -11.31 -9.32
N THR A 18 -5.33 -11.04 -10.62
CA THR A 18 -4.91 -11.93 -11.70
C THR A 18 -3.39 -12.07 -11.74
N ILE A 19 -2.63 -10.97 -11.69
CA ILE A 19 -1.17 -11.03 -11.75
C ILE A 19 -0.58 -11.68 -10.49
N THR A 20 -1.14 -11.41 -9.30
CA THR A 20 -0.71 -12.09 -8.07
C THR A 20 -0.95 -13.60 -8.16
N ALA A 21 -2.12 -14.04 -8.61
CA ALA A 21 -2.41 -15.46 -8.78
C ALA A 21 -1.46 -16.17 -9.77
N ILE A 22 -1.07 -15.49 -10.86
CA ILE A 22 -0.07 -16.02 -11.81
C ILE A 22 1.29 -16.18 -11.15
N PHE A 23 1.71 -15.20 -10.34
CA PHE A 23 3.00 -15.26 -9.64
C PHE A 23 3.03 -16.30 -8.53
N ASP A 24 1.91 -16.53 -7.85
CA ASP A 24 1.77 -17.61 -6.86
C ASP A 24 1.93 -18.97 -7.55
N GLN A 25 1.20 -19.20 -8.66
CA GLN A 25 1.34 -20.43 -9.46
C GLN A 25 2.76 -20.63 -10.00
N LEU A 26 3.41 -19.55 -10.45
CA LEU A 26 4.78 -19.60 -10.95
C LEU A 26 5.78 -19.90 -9.83
N LEU A 27 5.57 -19.37 -8.63
CA LEU A 27 6.39 -19.66 -7.46
C LEU A 27 6.25 -21.12 -7.03
N ASP A 28 5.04 -21.66 -7.05
CA ASP A 28 4.77 -23.07 -6.76
C ASP A 28 5.49 -23.98 -7.78
N TYR A 29 5.32 -23.69 -9.08
CA TYR A 29 6.00 -24.42 -10.16
C TYR A 29 7.53 -24.41 -10.03
N VAL A 30 8.12 -23.24 -9.76
CA VAL A 30 9.58 -23.13 -9.58
C VAL A 30 10.04 -23.80 -8.28
N THR A 31 9.19 -23.85 -7.25
CA THR A 31 9.49 -24.55 -5.99
C THR A 31 9.49 -26.07 -6.19
N GLU A 32 8.52 -26.61 -6.92
CA GLU A 32 8.49 -28.01 -7.32
C GLU A 32 9.71 -28.36 -8.19
N GLY A 33 9.98 -27.55 -9.21
CA GLY A 33 11.15 -27.72 -10.09
C GLY A 33 12.47 -27.66 -9.33
N ALA A 34 12.62 -26.74 -8.37
CA ALA A 34 13.82 -26.64 -7.54
C ALA A 34 14.04 -27.90 -6.71
N THR A 35 12.95 -28.46 -6.15
CA THR A 35 12.99 -29.70 -5.37
C THR A 35 13.37 -30.89 -6.25
N PHE A 36 12.84 -30.96 -7.48
CA PHE A 36 13.18 -31.99 -8.45
C PHE A 36 14.66 -31.92 -8.88
N VAL A 37 15.16 -30.73 -9.21
CA VAL A 37 16.56 -30.52 -9.59
C VAL A 37 17.49 -30.85 -8.42
N GLU A 38 17.13 -30.47 -7.19
CA GLU A 38 17.89 -30.80 -5.99
C GLU A 38 17.96 -32.32 -5.73
N ALA A 39 16.84 -33.02 -5.88
CA ALA A 39 16.79 -34.48 -5.76
C ALA A 39 17.63 -35.18 -6.84
N THR A 40 17.59 -34.67 -8.07
CA THR A 40 18.37 -35.21 -9.19
C THR A 40 19.87 -34.98 -9.00
N TYR A 41 20.28 -33.77 -8.57
CA TYR A 41 21.67 -33.44 -8.29
C TYR A 41 22.27 -34.26 -7.13
N ARG A 42 21.47 -34.56 -6.11
CA ARG A 42 21.90 -35.38 -4.96
C ARG A 42 21.91 -36.88 -5.24
N ASN A 43 21.35 -37.35 -6.36
CA ASN A 43 21.27 -38.77 -6.65
C ASN A 43 22.61 -39.27 -7.23
N PRO A 44 23.36 -40.13 -6.52
CA PRO A 44 24.65 -40.64 -6.99
C PRO A 44 24.54 -41.54 -8.24
N GLU A 45 23.35 -42.06 -8.57
CA GLU A 45 23.12 -42.89 -9.76
C GLU A 45 22.90 -42.05 -11.03
N LEU A 46 22.65 -40.74 -10.91
CA LEU A 46 22.32 -39.83 -12.01
C LEU A 46 23.44 -38.81 -12.24
N GLU A 47 24.66 -39.32 -12.44
CA GLU A 47 25.84 -38.50 -12.68
C GLU A 47 25.66 -37.62 -13.94
N HIS A 48 25.95 -36.32 -13.82
CA HIS A 48 25.84 -35.31 -14.88
C HIS A 48 24.43 -34.99 -15.45
N VAL A 49 23.35 -35.48 -14.83
CA VAL A 49 21.98 -35.14 -15.28
C VAL A 49 21.54 -33.74 -14.83
N ALA A 50 21.97 -33.30 -13.65
CA ALA A 50 21.75 -31.96 -13.15
C ALA A 50 23.07 -31.37 -12.66
N THR A 51 23.33 -30.12 -13.01
CA THR A 51 24.54 -29.40 -12.61
C THR A 51 24.32 -28.52 -11.39
N GLU A 52 25.38 -28.22 -10.65
CA GLU A 52 25.33 -27.27 -9.52
C GLU A 52 24.86 -25.87 -9.98
N ASP A 53 25.27 -25.45 -11.18
CA ASP A 53 24.85 -24.18 -11.78
C ASP A 53 23.33 -24.12 -12.04
N GLU A 54 22.72 -25.21 -12.51
CA GLU A 54 21.28 -25.29 -12.72
C GLU A 54 20.50 -25.24 -11.40
N LEU A 55 20.99 -25.96 -10.38
CA LEU A 55 20.43 -25.91 -9.03
C LEU A 55 20.54 -24.49 -8.44
N ALA A 56 21.68 -23.83 -8.60
CA ALA A 56 21.87 -22.45 -8.13
C ALA A 56 20.92 -21.47 -8.86
N LYS A 57 20.75 -21.62 -10.17
CA LYS A 57 19.85 -20.78 -10.99
C LYS A 57 18.39 -20.94 -10.57
N ILE A 58 17.88 -22.16 -10.42
CA ILE A 58 16.48 -22.38 -10.07
C ILE A 58 16.17 -21.91 -8.64
N GLN A 59 17.11 -22.09 -7.70
CA GLN A 59 17.01 -21.53 -6.35
C GLN A 59 17.03 -20.00 -6.35
N ALA A 60 17.83 -19.37 -7.23
CA ALA A 60 17.82 -17.92 -7.40
C ALA A 60 16.48 -17.42 -7.98
N TYR A 61 15.88 -18.13 -8.93
CA TYR A 61 14.55 -17.79 -9.46
C TYR A 61 13.47 -17.89 -8.41
N LYS A 62 13.47 -18.96 -7.59
CA LYS A 62 12.56 -19.10 -6.45
C LYS A 62 12.60 -17.88 -5.54
N LYS A 63 13.81 -17.43 -5.16
CA LYS A 63 13.99 -16.24 -4.31
C LYS A 63 13.50 -14.96 -4.98
N LYS A 64 13.82 -14.76 -6.27
CA LYS A 64 13.38 -13.57 -7.03
C LYS A 64 11.85 -13.50 -7.14
N LEU A 65 11.20 -14.62 -7.43
CA LEU A 65 9.75 -14.70 -7.55
C LEU A 65 9.03 -14.39 -6.24
N ALA A 66 9.54 -14.88 -5.11
CA ALA A 66 8.99 -14.55 -3.80
C ALA A 66 9.02 -13.04 -3.52
N VAL A 67 10.14 -12.37 -3.83
CA VAL A 67 10.27 -10.91 -3.67
C VAL A 67 9.31 -10.16 -4.62
N ILE A 68 9.17 -10.61 -5.87
CA ILE A 68 8.24 -9.99 -6.82
C ILE A 68 6.79 -10.15 -6.34
N GLY A 69 6.42 -11.33 -5.82
CA GLY A 69 5.10 -11.57 -5.23
C GLY A 69 4.79 -10.62 -4.08
N GLU A 70 5.74 -10.42 -3.17
CA GLU A 70 5.63 -9.46 -2.08
C GLU A 70 5.42 -8.02 -2.60
N VAL A 71 6.20 -7.60 -3.59
CA VAL A 71 6.06 -6.26 -4.20
C VAL A 71 4.70 -6.09 -4.90
N LEU A 72 4.23 -7.11 -5.64
CA LEU A 72 2.93 -7.07 -6.32
C LEU A 72 1.76 -6.98 -5.33
N SER A 73 1.83 -7.73 -4.21
CA SER A 73 0.78 -7.73 -3.18
C SER A 73 0.55 -6.36 -2.55
N ARG A 74 1.61 -5.54 -2.45
CA ARG A 74 1.60 -4.20 -1.83
C ARG A 74 1.20 -3.08 -2.80
N ARG A 75 1.11 -3.34 -4.11
CA ARG A 75 0.77 -2.31 -5.10
C ARG A 75 -0.63 -1.76 -4.86
N HIS A 76 -0.74 -0.44 -4.99
CA HIS A 76 -1.99 0.30 -4.85
C HIS A 76 -1.94 1.52 -5.79
N MET A 77 -3.12 2.04 -6.15
CA MET A 77 -3.22 3.31 -6.86
C MET A 77 -3.02 4.46 -5.88
N LYS A 78 -2.28 5.49 -6.26
CA LYS A 78 -2.04 6.67 -5.42
C LYS A 78 -2.48 7.94 -6.15
N VAL A 79 -3.32 8.73 -5.50
CA VAL A 79 -3.75 10.06 -5.99
C VAL A 79 -3.31 11.09 -4.97
N ALA A 80 -2.47 12.02 -5.41
CA ALA A 80 -1.97 13.10 -4.57
C ALA A 80 -2.62 14.44 -4.94
N PHE A 81 -3.11 15.14 -3.92
CA PHE A 81 -3.75 16.45 -4.03
C PHE A 81 -2.76 17.54 -3.65
N PHE A 82 -2.58 18.53 -4.54
CA PHE A 82 -1.68 19.67 -4.34
C PHE A 82 -2.42 20.99 -4.41
N GLY A 83 -1.95 21.98 -3.66
CA GLY A 83 -2.55 23.31 -3.64
C GLY A 83 -2.11 24.12 -2.42
N ARG A 84 -2.39 25.43 -2.45
CA ARG A 84 -2.12 26.36 -1.35
C ARG A 84 -2.85 25.94 -0.06
N THR A 85 -2.40 26.45 1.07
CA THR A 85 -3.12 26.29 2.34
C THR A 85 -4.55 26.82 2.20
N SER A 86 -5.52 26.11 2.78
CA SER A 86 -6.95 26.45 2.73
C SER A 86 -7.62 26.35 1.35
N SER A 87 -6.99 25.70 0.36
CA SER A 87 -7.62 25.47 -0.95
C SER A 87 -8.69 24.36 -0.98
N GLY A 88 -9.00 23.75 0.16
CA GLY A 88 -10.04 22.72 0.27
C GLY A 88 -9.61 21.28 -0.06
N LYS A 89 -8.30 20.97 -0.17
CA LYS A 89 -7.81 19.61 -0.49
C LYS A 89 -8.37 18.53 0.44
N SER A 90 -8.23 18.72 1.75
CA SER A 90 -8.73 17.78 2.76
C SER A 90 -10.26 17.65 2.71
N SER A 91 -10.97 18.73 2.35
CA SER A 91 -12.42 18.71 2.14
C SER A 91 -12.81 17.87 0.91
N VAL A 92 -12.03 17.95 -0.19
CA VAL A 92 -12.23 17.10 -1.38
C VAL A 92 -11.98 15.63 -1.04
N ILE A 93 -10.91 15.32 -0.31
CA ILE A 93 -10.62 13.95 0.14
C ILE A 93 -11.75 13.41 1.01
N ASN A 94 -12.21 14.18 2.00
CA ASN A 94 -13.34 13.78 2.85
C ASN A 94 -14.63 13.57 2.05
N ALA A 95 -14.89 14.42 1.05
CA ALA A 95 -16.04 14.25 0.16
C ALA A 95 -15.93 12.97 -0.68
N MET A 96 -14.74 12.65 -1.21
CA MET A 96 -14.49 11.40 -1.93
C MET A 96 -14.62 10.16 -1.03
N LEU A 97 -14.27 10.30 0.25
CA LEU A 97 -14.36 9.22 1.25
C LEU A 97 -15.73 9.09 1.91
N TRP A 98 -16.64 10.05 1.67
CA TRP A 98 -17.99 10.13 2.25
C TRP A 98 -18.00 10.21 3.79
N ASP A 99 -16.88 10.61 4.39
CA ASP A 99 -16.74 10.77 5.83
C ASP A 99 -15.69 11.85 6.14
N LYS A 100 -15.78 12.44 7.32
CA LYS A 100 -14.74 13.34 7.81
C LYS A 100 -13.60 12.46 8.31
N VAL A 101 -12.61 12.21 7.45
CA VAL A 101 -11.42 11.40 7.76
C VAL A 101 -10.25 12.29 8.13
N LEU A 102 -10.01 13.33 7.33
CA LEU A 102 -8.96 14.31 7.53
C LEU A 102 -9.50 15.57 8.24
N PRO A 103 -8.68 16.24 9.07
CA PRO A 103 -9.06 17.51 9.68
C PRO A 103 -9.19 18.59 8.61
N SER A 104 -10.41 19.07 8.40
CA SER A 104 -10.75 20.16 7.48
C SER A 104 -11.36 21.31 8.29
N GLY A 105 -10.57 22.37 8.57
CA GLY A 105 -11.01 23.56 9.32
C GLY A 105 -9.93 24.64 9.39
N ILE A 106 -10.34 25.88 9.69
CA ILE A 106 -9.43 27.04 9.84
C ILE A 106 -8.50 26.78 11.03
N GLY A 107 -7.17 26.86 10.81
CA GLY A 107 -6.16 26.64 11.85
C GLY A 107 -5.56 25.23 11.90
N HIS A 108 -6.11 24.26 11.15
CA HIS A 108 -5.50 22.93 10.97
C HIS A 108 -4.52 22.92 9.79
N THR A 109 -3.59 23.87 9.75
CA THR A 109 -2.58 23.94 8.69
C THR A 109 -1.56 22.82 8.91
N THR A 110 -1.80 21.67 8.28
CA THR A 110 -0.93 20.50 8.40
C THR A 110 0.41 20.80 7.74
N ASN A 111 1.47 20.99 8.53
CA ASN A 111 2.86 21.08 8.03
C ASN A 111 3.44 19.71 7.62
N CYS A 112 2.60 18.67 7.60
CA CYS A 112 2.93 17.30 7.25
C CYS A 112 2.03 16.78 6.12
N PHE A 113 2.50 15.72 5.47
CA PHE A 113 1.73 14.98 4.48
C PHE A 113 0.83 13.98 5.17
N LEU A 114 -0.42 13.91 4.74
CA LEU A 114 -1.37 12.91 5.21
C LEU A 114 -1.65 11.94 4.05
N SER A 115 -1.35 10.66 4.21
CA SER A 115 -1.91 9.63 3.33
C SER A 115 -3.10 8.98 4.02
N VAL A 116 -4.13 8.65 3.24
CA VAL A 116 -5.28 7.86 3.69
C VAL A 116 -5.28 6.55 2.93
N GLU A 117 -5.21 5.46 3.69
CA GLU A 117 -5.09 4.09 3.20
C GLU A 117 -6.16 3.21 3.83
N GLY A 118 -6.60 2.17 3.10
CA GLY A 118 -7.57 1.21 3.60
C GLY A 118 -6.94 0.21 4.57
N THR A 119 -7.56 -0.02 5.72
CA THR A 119 -7.27 -1.17 6.59
C THR A 119 -8.41 -2.19 6.59
N ASP A 120 -8.07 -3.47 6.69
CA ASP A 120 -9.03 -4.56 6.83
C ASP A 120 -9.64 -4.63 8.24
N GLY A 121 -9.04 -3.92 9.22
CA GLY A 121 -9.60 -3.80 10.57
C GLY A 121 -10.76 -2.81 10.66
N ASP A 122 -11.59 -2.96 11.71
CA ASP A 122 -12.76 -2.10 11.93
C ASP A 122 -12.43 -0.75 12.57
N LYS A 123 -11.21 -0.59 13.09
CA LYS A 123 -10.78 0.61 13.83
C LYS A 123 -9.78 1.42 13.02
N ALA A 124 -10.00 2.72 12.96
CA ALA A 124 -9.03 3.65 12.39
C ALA A 124 -7.83 3.86 13.32
N TYR A 125 -6.66 4.02 12.71
CA TYR A 125 -5.41 4.31 13.41
C TYR A 125 -4.48 5.14 12.53
N LEU A 126 -3.47 5.74 13.14
CA LEU A 126 -2.42 6.48 12.45
C LEU A 126 -1.05 5.86 12.74
N MET A 127 -0.14 6.01 11.78
CA MET A 127 1.27 5.67 11.89
C MET A 127 2.10 6.84 11.35
N THR A 128 3.23 7.11 12.00
CA THR A 128 4.16 8.18 11.59
C THR A 128 5.37 7.56 10.90
N GLU A 129 5.95 8.28 9.94
CA GLU A 129 7.18 7.88 9.27
C GLU A 129 8.29 7.54 10.30
N GLY A 130 8.87 6.33 10.19
CA GLY A 130 9.91 5.84 11.10
C GLY A 130 9.42 5.18 12.39
N SER A 131 8.10 5.05 12.61
CA SER A 131 7.52 4.30 13.74
C SER A 131 6.44 3.33 13.29
N ASP A 132 6.53 2.08 13.77
CA ASP A 132 5.49 1.06 13.59
C ASP A 132 4.37 1.14 14.64
N GLU A 133 4.40 2.16 15.51
CA GLU A 133 3.39 2.36 16.55
C GLU A 133 2.03 2.76 15.96
N LYS A 134 1.01 1.94 16.21
CA LYS A 134 -0.37 2.21 15.79
C LYS A 134 -1.09 3.05 16.85
N LYS A 135 -1.23 4.35 16.59
CA LYS A 135 -2.00 5.25 17.48
C LYS A 135 -3.48 5.22 17.06
N SER A 136 -4.36 4.74 17.94
CA SER A 136 -5.80 4.62 17.62
C SER A 136 -6.47 5.98 17.46
N VAL A 137 -7.30 6.13 16.43
CA VAL A 137 -8.04 7.36 16.15
C VAL A 137 -9.52 7.04 16.13
N LYS A 138 -10.29 7.60 17.08
CA LYS A 138 -11.76 7.47 17.09
C LYS A 138 -12.45 8.65 16.41
N THR A 139 -11.83 9.83 16.45
CA THR A 139 -12.40 11.06 15.87
C THR A 139 -11.34 11.89 15.17
N VAL A 140 -11.77 12.69 14.19
CA VAL A 140 -10.90 13.64 13.48
C VAL A 140 -10.25 14.65 14.42
N ASN A 141 -10.92 15.00 15.51
CA ASN A 141 -10.37 15.90 16.51
C ASN A 141 -9.16 15.27 17.22
N GLN A 142 -9.21 13.96 17.51
CA GLN A 142 -8.05 13.24 18.04
C GLN A 142 -6.91 13.18 17.03
N LEU A 143 -7.20 13.03 15.74
CA LEU A 143 -6.19 13.11 14.68
C LEU A 143 -5.54 14.49 14.63
N ALA A 144 -6.34 15.57 14.64
CA ALA A 144 -5.85 16.94 14.66
C ALA A 144 -4.98 17.22 15.91
N HIS A 145 -5.41 16.73 17.08
CA HIS A 145 -4.63 16.85 18.31
C HIS A 145 -3.33 16.05 18.25
N ALA A 146 -3.36 14.81 17.76
CA ALA A 146 -2.15 13.98 17.62
C ALA A 146 -1.13 14.65 16.71
N LEU A 147 -1.57 15.22 15.58
CA LEU A 147 -0.71 15.96 14.65
C LEU A 147 -0.14 17.26 15.24
N HIS A 148 -0.83 17.88 16.21
CA HIS A 148 -0.40 19.14 16.82
C HIS A 148 0.43 18.95 18.10
N MET A 149 0.20 17.88 18.85
CA MET A 149 0.87 17.59 20.13
C MET A 149 2.20 16.88 19.95
N ASP A 150 2.43 16.23 18.80
CA ASP A 150 3.68 15.55 18.51
C ASP A 150 4.75 16.59 18.14
N LYS A 151 5.55 16.99 19.14
CA LYS A 151 6.60 18.01 19.00
C LYS A 151 7.77 17.55 18.12
N ASP A 152 7.87 16.24 17.91
CA ASP A 152 8.90 15.62 17.07
C ASP A 152 8.48 15.51 15.60
N LEU A 153 7.23 15.87 15.28
CA LEU A 153 6.71 15.91 13.92
C LEU A 153 7.33 17.09 13.14
N LYS A 154 8.46 16.81 12.48
CA LYS A 154 9.16 17.78 11.63
C LYS A 154 8.29 18.18 10.44
N ALA A 155 8.46 19.42 9.98
CA ALA A 155 7.82 19.88 8.74
C ALA A 155 8.21 18.95 7.57
N GLY A 156 7.22 18.48 6.81
CA GLY A 156 7.40 17.54 5.70
C GLY A 156 7.33 16.06 6.07
N CYS A 157 6.97 15.71 7.31
CA CYS A 157 6.77 14.32 7.71
C CYS A 157 5.59 13.66 6.98
N LEU A 158 5.65 12.34 6.71
CA LEU A 158 4.50 11.58 6.25
C LEU A 158 3.77 10.90 7.43
N VAL A 159 2.46 11.13 7.50
CA VAL A 159 1.56 10.45 8.44
C VAL A 159 0.57 9.61 7.65
N HIS A 160 0.55 8.32 7.95
CA HIS A 160 -0.37 7.35 7.35
C HIS A 160 -1.61 7.23 8.22
N VAL A 161 -2.77 7.56 7.67
CA VAL A 161 -4.08 7.38 8.29
C VAL A 161 -4.72 6.14 7.69
N PHE A 162 -4.88 5.10 8.51
CA PHE A 162 -5.53 3.87 8.12
C PHE A 162 -7.00 3.93 8.48
N TRP A 163 -7.86 3.86 7.47
CA TRP A 163 -9.32 3.93 7.61
C TRP A 163 -10.00 2.62 7.18
N PRO A 164 -11.04 2.15 7.90
CA PRO A 164 -11.67 0.86 7.58
C PRO A 164 -12.22 0.79 6.15
N LYS A 165 -11.81 -0.23 5.38
CA LYS A 165 -12.30 -0.47 3.99
C LYS A 165 -13.80 -0.79 3.93
N SER A 166 -14.40 -1.17 5.07
CA SER A 166 -15.85 -1.35 5.20
C SER A 166 -16.60 -0.04 5.00
N LYS A 167 -16.00 1.11 5.35
CA LYS A 167 -16.63 2.43 5.30
C LYS A 167 -16.50 3.13 3.94
N CYS A 168 -15.51 2.79 3.11
CA CYS A 168 -15.28 3.47 1.84
C CYS A 168 -14.90 2.51 0.72
N ALA A 169 -15.62 2.57 -0.41
CA ALA A 169 -15.36 1.75 -1.59
C ALA A 169 -14.02 2.10 -2.26
N LEU A 170 -13.60 3.36 -2.25
CA LEU A 170 -12.32 3.77 -2.85
C LEU A 170 -11.13 3.10 -2.16
N LEU A 171 -11.11 3.12 -0.83
CA LEU A 171 -10.06 2.49 -0.03
C LEU A 171 -10.08 0.96 -0.13
N ARG A 172 -11.27 0.38 -0.36
CA ARG A 172 -11.45 -1.04 -0.61
C ARG A 172 -10.87 -1.47 -1.97
N ASP A 173 -10.91 -0.57 -2.95
CA ASP A 173 -10.43 -0.81 -4.31
C ASP A 173 -8.96 -0.36 -4.49
N ASP A 174 -8.14 -0.50 -3.44
CA ASP A 174 -6.69 -0.20 -3.43
C ASP A 174 -6.33 1.24 -3.85
N LEU A 175 -7.18 2.22 -3.52
CA LEU A 175 -6.85 3.64 -3.69
C LEU A 175 -6.26 4.24 -2.41
N VAL A 176 -5.15 4.94 -2.56
CA VAL A 176 -4.49 5.76 -1.53
C VAL A 176 -4.62 7.23 -1.91
N LEU A 177 -5.26 8.03 -1.05
CA LEU A 177 -5.32 9.49 -1.20
C LEU A 177 -4.20 10.15 -0.42
N VAL A 178 -3.55 11.16 -0.98
CA VAL A 178 -2.48 11.90 -0.30
C VAL A 178 -2.77 13.40 -0.31
N ASP A 179 -2.82 14.04 0.85
CA ASP A 179 -2.96 15.49 1.01
C ASP A 179 -1.57 16.14 1.18
N ARG A 180 -1.19 17.02 0.25
CA ARG A 180 0.13 17.69 0.21
C ARG A 180 0.01 19.19 0.05
N LEU A 181 0.80 19.94 0.82
CA LEU A 181 1.01 21.36 0.56
C LEU A 181 1.98 21.55 -0.62
N MET A 182 1.67 22.52 -1.49
CA MET A 182 2.44 22.81 -2.72
C MET A 182 3.92 23.13 -2.48
N VAL A 183 4.28 23.57 -1.26
CA VAL A 183 5.66 23.97 -0.91
C VAL A 183 6.65 22.78 -0.92
N PHE A 184 6.16 21.53 -0.88
CA PHE A 184 7.01 20.35 -0.79
C PHE A 184 7.00 19.46 -2.05
N LEU A 185 6.93 20.07 -3.24
CA LEU A 185 6.82 19.34 -4.51
C LEU A 185 8.04 18.44 -4.86
N PHE A 186 9.16 18.57 -4.14
CA PHE A 186 10.45 17.97 -4.54
C PHE A 186 10.62 16.46 -4.27
N ASN A 187 9.79 15.83 -3.43
CA ASN A 187 9.96 14.40 -3.06
C ASN A 187 8.88 13.47 -3.65
N LEU A 188 8.46 13.69 -4.91
CA LEU A 188 7.28 13.01 -5.45
C LEU A 188 7.52 11.63 -6.09
N PHE A 189 8.75 11.26 -6.45
CA PHE A 189 8.99 10.13 -7.35
C PHE A 189 10.16 9.19 -7.02
N CYS A 190 10.76 9.29 -5.82
CA CYS A 190 11.68 8.25 -5.33
C CYS A 190 10.96 7.25 -4.44
#